data_AF-A0AAF0D3B5-F1
#
_entry.id   AF-A0AAF0D3B5-F1
#
_cell.length_a   1.000
_cell.length_b   1.000
_cell.length_c   1.000
_cell.angle_alpha   90.00
_cell.angle_beta   90.00
_cell.angle_gamma   90.00
#
_symmetry.space_group_name_H-M   'P 1'
#
loop_
_entity.id
_entity.type
_entity.pdbx_description
1 polymer ?
#
loop_
_entity_poly.entity_id
_entity_poly.type
_entity_poly.pdbx_seq_one_letter_code
_entity_poly.pdbx_strand_id
1 'polypeptide(L)'
;MSDECEKYFKELADRKVLTLQMLKFFSEYYGERFWKALKAVVDGLIKKYVFTPSNRVEWIIIGKKRDYLIVSELYCSCQDFYMNVVLRKNAVICYHLLARRLAEALDCFEEIRVEDNKYEKFMCEWREIEDS
;
A
#
# COMPACT_ATOMS: atom_id res chain seq x y z
N MET A 1 16.09 4.89 0.21
CA MET A 1 15.65 4.40 1.54
C MET A 1 16.90 4.13 2.37
N SER A 2 16.88 4.37 3.67
CA SER A 2 18.03 4.04 4.54
C SER A 2 18.13 2.53 4.76
N ASP A 3 19.35 2.02 4.92
CA ASP A 3 19.62 0.60 5.22
C ASP A 3 18.90 0.14 6.50
N GLU A 4 18.74 1.06 7.47
CA GLU A 4 18.01 0.81 8.71
C GLU A 4 16.50 0.59 8.48
N CYS A 5 15.89 1.32 7.55
CA CYS A 5 14.48 1.14 7.22
C CYS A 5 14.23 -0.26 6.63
N GLU A 6 15.12 -0.72 5.75
CA GLU A 6 15.02 -2.06 5.16
C GLU A 6 15.19 -3.16 6.21
N LYS A 7 16.14 -2.96 7.13
CA LYS A 7 16.32 -3.86 8.27
C LYS A 7 15.04 -3.99 9.11
N TYR A 8 14.37 -2.88 9.44
CA TYR A 8 13.14 -2.95 10.23
C TYR A 8 11.98 -3.59 9.47
N PHE A 9 11.84 -3.35 8.16
CA PHE A 9 10.81 -4.04 7.38
C PHE A 9 11.08 -5.53 7.26
N LYS A 10 12.34 -5.94 7.16
CA LYS A 10 12.72 -7.36 7.21
C LYS A 10 12.37 -7.99 8.56
N GLU A 11 12.75 -7.35 9.66
CA GLU A 11 12.41 -7.83 11.00
C GLU A 11 10.89 -7.88 11.22
N LEU A 12 10.16 -6.89 10.71
CA LEU A 12 8.70 -6.86 10.74
C LEU A 12 8.09 -8.02 9.94
N ALA A 13 8.63 -8.32 8.76
CA ALA A 13 8.19 -9.44 7.92
C ALA A 13 8.49 -10.80 8.56
N ASP A 14 9.63 -10.94 9.24
CA ASP A 14 10.03 -12.19 9.89
C ASP A 14 9.20 -12.46 11.16
N ARG A 15 8.92 -11.41 11.95
CA ARG A 15 8.27 -11.54 13.27
C ARG A 15 6.77 -11.31 13.25
N LYS A 16 6.25 -10.62 12.22
CA LYS A 16 4.85 -10.16 12.13
C LYS A 16 4.41 -9.32 13.35
N VAL A 17 5.36 -8.66 14.01
CA VAL A 17 5.12 -7.86 15.22
C VAL A 17 5.75 -6.48 15.07
N LEU A 18 4.93 -5.45 15.26
CA LEU A 18 5.36 -4.06 15.24
C LEU A 18 5.78 -3.63 16.65
N THR A 19 7.09 -3.51 16.90
CA THR A 19 7.62 -3.15 18.21
C THR A 19 7.55 -1.63 18.47
N LEU A 20 7.68 -1.21 19.74
CA LEU A 20 7.75 0.22 20.10
C LEU A 20 8.92 0.94 19.41
N GLN A 21 10.05 0.26 19.24
CA GLN A 21 11.22 0.82 18.55
C GLN A 21 10.92 1.05 17.06
N MET A 22 10.27 0.09 16.40
CA MET A 22 9.82 0.24 15.01
C MET A 22 8.76 1.34 14.87
N LEU A 23 7.78 1.39 15.78
CA LEU A 23 6.76 2.45 15.82
C LEU A 23 7.41 3.83 15.87
N LYS A 24 8.37 4.02 16.80
CA LYS A 24 9.09 5.27 16.96
C LYS A 24 9.87 5.61 15.67
N PHE A 25 10.68 4.69 15.18
CA PHE A 25 11.46 4.89 13.95
C PHE A 25 10.59 5.26 12.75
N PHE A 26 9.55 4.46 12.45
CA PHE A 26 8.70 4.72 11.29
C PHE A 26 7.90 6.02 11.44
N SER A 27 7.46 6.36 12.66
CA SER A 27 6.77 7.63 12.92
C SER A 27 7.68 8.84 12.72
N GLU A 28 8.95 8.77 13.11
CA GLU A 28 9.94 9.82 12.89
C GLU A 28 10.32 9.93 11.41
N TYR A 29 10.48 8.80 10.72
CA TYR A 29 10.94 8.76 9.33
C TYR A 29 9.86 9.16 8.32
N TYR A 30 8.64 8.66 8.47
CA TYR A 30 7.54 8.90 7.52
C TYR A 30 6.53 9.95 8.01
N GLY A 31 6.59 10.36 9.28
CA GLY A 31 5.70 11.35 9.87
C GLY A 31 4.23 10.91 9.84
N GLU A 32 3.33 11.85 9.55
CA GLU A 32 1.87 11.60 9.48
C GLU A 32 1.50 10.48 8.50
N ARG A 33 2.29 10.25 7.44
CA ARG A 33 2.04 9.18 6.47
C ARG A 33 2.13 7.80 7.11
N PHE A 34 2.97 7.62 8.12
CA PHE A 34 3.03 6.36 8.88
C PHE A 34 1.73 6.07 9.59
N TRP A 35 1.20 7.03 10.34
CA TRP A 35 -0.02 6.83 11.12
C TRP A 35 -1.24 6.60 10.24
N LYS A 36 -1.33 7.29 9.09
CA LYS A 36 -2.37 7.03 8.08
C LYS A 36 -2.25 5.62 7.50
N ALA A 37 -1.02 5.19 7.19
CA ALA A 37 -0.77 3.86 6.65
C ALA A 37 -1.12 2.77 7.66
N LEU A 38 -0.62 2.87 8.89
CA LEU A 38 -0.91 1.92 9.97
C LEU A 38 -2.40 1.84 10.27
N LYS A 39 -3.10 2.99 10.29
CA LYS A 39 -4.56 3.02 10.45
C LYS A 39 -5.28 2.25 9.34
N ALA A 40 -4.88 2.40 8.08
CA ALA A 40 -5.49 1.66 6.97
C ALA A 40 -5.29 0.14 7.10
N VAL A 41 -4.12 -0.30 7.60
CA VAL A 41 -3.87 -1.71 7.90
C VAL A 41 -4.77 -2.21 9.03
N VAL A 42 -4.82 -1.49 10.16
CA VAL A 42 -5.63 -1.85 11.34
C VAL A 42 -7.12 -1.87 11.02
N ASP A 43 -7.59 -0.91 10.21
CA ASP A 43 -9.00 -0.81 9.79
C ASP A 43 -9.37 -1.86 8.71
N GLY A 44 -8.45 -2.74 8.28
CA GLY A 44 -8.72 -3.81 7.31
C GLY A 44 -8.96 -3.31 5.88
N LEU A 45 -8.39 -2.16 5.51
CA LEU A 45 -8.66 -1.49 4.23
C LEU A 45 -7.77 -1.97 3.08
N ILE A 46 -7.02 -3.05 3.27
CA ILE A 46 -5.99 -3.51 2.32
C ILE A 46 -6.46 -4.79 1.66
N LYS A 47 -6.63 -4.75 0.33
CA LYS A 47 -7.05 -5.90 -0.47
C LYS A 47 -5.96 -6.30 -1.46
N LYS A 48 -5.64 -7.58 -1.51
CA LYS A 48 -4.72 -8.19 -2.46
C LYS A 48 -5.51 -9.03 -3.46
N TYR A 49 -5.60 -8.58 -4.69
CA TYR A 49 -6.23 -9.33 -5.76
C TYR A 49 -5.21 -10.22 -6.45
N VAL A 50 -5.49 -11.51 -6.51
CA VAL A 50 -4.67 -12.51 -7.20
C VAL A 50 -5.47 -13.07 -8.37
N PHE A 51 -5.05 -12.73 -9.58
CA PHE A 51 -5.68 -13.19 -10.80
C PHE A 51 -5.08 -14.53 -11.25
N THR A 52 -5.95 -15.45 -11.66
CA THR A 52 -5.58 -16.83 -12.01
C THR A 52 -6.05 -17.16 -13.43
N PRO A 53 -5.26 -17.92 -14.21
CA PRO A 53 -4.02 -18.62 -13.83
C PRO A 53 -2.73 -17.78 -13.93
N SER A 54 -2.77 -16.52 -14.38
CA SER A 54 -1.55 -15.72 -14.60
C SER A 54 -0.72 -15.43 -13.35
N ASN A 55 -1.31 -15.53 -12.16
CA ASN A 55 -0.75 -15.06 -10.88
C ASN A 55 -0.41 -13.56 -10.87
N ARG A 56 -1.11 -12.74 -11.68
CA ARG A 56 -1.02 -11.28 -11.56
C ARG A 56 -1.53 -10.85 -10.19
N VAL A 57 -0.85 -9.90 -9.58
CA VAL A 57 -1.21 -9.37 -8.26
C VAL A 57 -1.38 -7.86 -8.35
N GLU A 58 -2.55 -7.39 -7.94
CA GLU A 58 -2.84 -5.96 -7.79
C GLU A 58 -3.30 -5.70 -6.36
N TRP A 59 -2.93 -4.54 -5.83
CA TRP A 59 -3.30 -4.14 -4.47
C TRP A 59 -4.25 -2.97 -4.51
N ILE A 60 -5.31 -3.02 -3.70
CA ILE A 60 -6.29 -1.95 -3.57
C ILE A 60 -6.32 -1.49 -2.12
N ILE A 61 -6.16 -0.18 -1.91
CA ILE A 61 -6.38 0.45 -0.62
C ILE A 61 -7.75 1.12 -0.64
N ILE A 62 -8.66 0.65 0.21
CA ILE A 62 -10.02 1.17 0.31
C ILE A 62 -9.98 2.57 0.92
N GLY A 63 -10.51 3.54 0.20
CA GLY A 63 -10.60 4.92 0.65
C GLY A 63 -12.03 5.33 0.97
N LYS A 64 -12.20 6.52 1.58
CA LYS A 64 -13.53 7.03 1.92
C LYS A 64 -14.34 7.50 0.71
N LYS A 65 -13.65 8.04 -0.29
CA LYS A 65 -14.26 8.62 -1.50
C LYS A 65 -14.11 7.70 -2.71
N ARG A 66 -12.97 7.03 -2.79
CA ARG A 66 -12.65 6.08 -3.86
C ARG A 66 -11.56 5.13 -3.38
N ASP A 67 -11.39 4.06 -4.12
CA ASP A 67 -10.33 3.09 -3.91
C ASP A 67 -9.04 3.49 -4.65
N TYR A 68 -7.90 3.05 -4.13
CA TYR A 68 -6.60 3.39 -4.67
C TYR A 68 -5.87 2.15 -5.17
N LEU A 69 -5.75 2.07 -6.49
CA LEU A 69 -4.94 1.07 -7.17
C LEU A 69 -3.46 1.28 -6.89
N ILE A 70 -2.81 0.19 -6.48
CA ILE A 70 -1.37 0.05 -6.37
C ILE A 70 -0.93 -1.03 -7.35
N VAL A 71 -0.06 -0.63 -8.27
CA VAL A 71 0.53 -1.53 -9.26
C VAL A 71 1.96 -1.83 -8.83
N SER A 72 2.25 -3.11 -8.62
CA SER A 72 3.52 -3.58 -8.06
C SER A 72 3.83 -2.86 -6.72
N GLU A 73 5.08 -2.46 -6.49
CA GLU A 73 5.50 -1.73 -5.29
C GLU A 73 5.80 -0.24 -5.57
N LEU A 74 5.63 0.19 -6.82
CA LEU A 74 6.22 1.43 -7.34
C LEU A 74 5.20 2.52 -7.65
N TYR A 75 3.94 2.16 -7.86
CA TYR A 75 2.91 3.09 -8.30
C TYR A 75 1.68 3.05 -7.40
N CYS A 76 1.12 4.24 -7.12
CA CYS A 76 -0.20 4.37 -6.54
C CYS A 76 -1.01 5.42 -7.31
N SER A 77 -2.30 5.16 -7.53
CA SER A 77 -3.19 6.07 -8.25
C SER A 77 -3.54 7.36 -7.50
N CYS A 78 -3.11 7.53 -6.25
CA CYS A 78 -3.45 8.70 -5.44
C CYS A 78 -2.71 9.98 -5.85
N GLN A 79 -3.36 11.13 -5.64
CA GLN A 79 -2.79 12.45 -5.92
C GLN A 79 -1.49 12.73 -5.11
N ASP A 80 -1.40 12.26 -3.86
CA ASP A 80 -0.21 12.45 -3.01
C ASP A 80 1.04 11.79 -3.64
N PHE A 81 0.88 10.59 -4.22
CA PHE A 81 1.96 9.92 -4.94
C PHE A 81 2.44 10.77 -6.12
N TYR A 82 1.52 11.16 -7.01
CA TYR A 82 1.88 11.94 -8.20
C TYR A 82 2.53 13.29 -7.83
N MET A 83 1.92 14.04 -6.91
CA MET A 83 2.37 15.38 -6.58
C MET A 83 3.65 15.39 -5.74
N ASN A 84 3.71 14.59 -4.66
CA ASN A 84 4.76 14.71 -3.65
C ASN A 84 5.89 13.69 -3.84
N VAL A 85 5.62 12.52 -4.42
CA VAL A 85 6.66 11.52 -4.72
C VAL A 85 7.26 11.73 -6.11
N VAL A 86 6.44 11.87 -7.15
CA VAL A 86 6.92 11.94 -8.54
C VAL A 86 7.35 13.36 -8.93
N LEU A 87 6.45 14.34 -8.82
CA LEU A 87 6.72 15.71 -9.31
C LEU A 87 7.65 16.48 -8.38
N ARG A 88 7.26 16.67 -7.12
CA ARG A 88 8.01 17.51 -6.16
C ARG A 88 9.20 16.80 -5.54
N LYS A 89 9.18 15.46 -5.48
CA LYS A 89 10.22 14.62 -4.86
C LYS A 89 10.54 15.02 -3.41
N ASN A 90 9.53 15.52 -2.69
CA ASN A 90 9.66 15.94 -1.29
C ASN A 90 9.11 14.89 -0.31
N ALA A 91 8.54 13.81 -0.82
CA ALA A 91 8.18 12.62 -0.06
C ALA A 91 8.77 11.38 -0.74
N VAL A 92 9.28 10.44 0.06
CA VAL A 92 9.82 9.17 -0.46
C VAL A 92 8.72 8.18 -0.86
N ILE A 93 7.53 8.30 -0.29
CA ILE A 93 6.42 7.37 -0.46
C ILE A 93 5.10 8.06 -0.09
N CYS A 94 3.98 7.67 -0.73
CA CYS A 94 2.64 8.04 -0.25
C CYS A 94 2.18 7.06 0.84
N TYR A 95 1.20 7.44 1.65
CA TYR A 95 0.75 6.55 2.73
C TYR A 95 0.11 5.24 2.22
N HIS A 96 -0.45 5.20 1.01
CA HIS A 96 -1.04 3.98 0.44
C HIS A 96 0.01 2.91 0.12
N LEU A 97 1.11 3.30 -0.53
CA LEU A 97 2.24 2.39 -0.79
C LEU A 97 2.87 1.91 0.53
N LEU A 98 2.95 2.81 1.52
CA LEU A 98 3.41 2.44 2.86
C LEU A 98 2.44 1.47 3.54
N ALA A 99 1.12 1.66 3.41
CA ALA A 99 0.10 0.78 3.96
C ALA A 99 0.17 -0.61 3.35
N ARG A 100 0.29 -0.72 2.02
CA ARG A 100 0.54 -1.99 1.32
C ARG A 100 1.78 -2.69 1.86
N ARG A 101 2.90 -1.98 1.98
CA ARG A 101 4.16 -2.55 2.46
C ARG A 101 4.06 -3.03 3.92
N LEU A 102 3.41 -2.25 4.79
CA LEU A 102 3.14 -2.65 6.17
C LEU A 102 2.22 -3.88 6.24
N ALA A 103 1.15 -3.88 5.46
CA ALA A 103 0.20 -4.99 5.39
C ALA A 103 0.86 -6.29 4.91
N GLU A 104 1.66 -6.22 3.86
CA GLU A 104 2.40 -7.38 3.35
C GLU A 104 3.44 -7.87 4.36
N ALA A 105 4.17 -6.95 5.00
CA ALA A 105 5.10 -7.32 6.07
C ALA A 105 4.37 -7.98 7.24
N LEU A 106 3.16 -7.54 7.59
CA LEU A 106 2.39 -8.03 8.73
C LEU A 106 1.42 -9.18 8.40
N ASP A 107 1.32 -9.62 7.14
CA ASP A 107 0.24 -10.50 6.64
C ASP A 107 -1.17 -10.02 7.02
N CYS A 108 -1.38 -8.70 7.03
CA CYS A 108 -2.62 -8.04 7.42
C CYS A 108 -3.34 -7.45 6.20
N PHE A 109 -3.98 -8.31 5.41
CA PHE A 109 -4.77 -7.93 4.23
C PHE A 109 -5.81 -9.00 3.90
N GLU A 110 -6.83 -8.62 3.13
CA GLU A 110 -7.79 -9.56 2.53
C GLU A 110 -7.25 -10.03 1.18
N GLU A 111 -7.01 -11.33 1.01
CA GLU A 111 -6.69 -11.91 -0.31
C GLU A 111 -7.97 -12.30 -1.05
N ILE A 112 -8.12 -11.81 -2.29
CA ILE A 112 -9.25 -12.08 -3.17
C ILE A 112 -8.74 -12.74 -4.44
N ARG A 113 -9.25 -13.93 -4.76
CA ARG A 113 -8.87 -14.68 -5.96
C ARG A 113 -9.88 -14.45 -7.07
N VAL A 114 -9.39 -14.10 -8.26
CA VAL A 114 -10.20 -13.72 -9.42
C VAL A 114 -9.69 -14.46 -10.67
N GLU A 115 -10.57 -14.70 -11.62
CA GLU A 115 -10.20 -15.23 -12.95
C GLU A 115 -9.60 -14.12 -13.83
N ASP A 116 -8.57 -14.44 -14.61
CA ASP A 116 -7.90 -13.49 -15.52
C ASP A 116 -8.86 -12.81 -16.51
N ASN A 117 -9.96 -13.47 -16.90
CA ASN A 117 -10.96 -12.92 -17.80
C ASN A 117 -11.66 -11.66 -17.25
N LYS A 118 -11.60 -11.42 -15.93
CA LYS A 118 -12.16 -10.24 -15.25
C LYS A 118 -11.12 -9.13 -15.07
N TYR A 119 -9.84 -9.37 -15.37
CA TYR A 119 -8.76 -8.42 -15.13
C TYR A 119 -9.05 -7.04 -15.75
N GLU A 120 -9.37 -7.00 -17.04
CA GLU A 120 -9.64 -5.72 -17.72
C GLU A 120 -10.83 -4.97 -17.11
N LYS A 121 -11.87 -5.70 -16.69
CA LYS A 121 -13.03 -5.10 -16.02
C LYS A 121 -12.62 -4.41 -14.72
N PHE A 122 -11.91 -5.10 -13.83
CA PHE A 122 -11.42 -4.52 -12.57
C PHE A 122 -10.47 -3.35 -12.81
N MET A 123 -9.59 -3.46 -13.80
CA MET A 123 -8.64 -2.40 -14.12
C MET A 123 -9.29 -1.15 -14.72
N CYS A 124 -10.44 -1.27 -15.39
CA CYS A 124 -11.24 -0.12 -15.79
C CYS A 124 -11.88 0.52 -14.55
N GLU A 125 -12.57 -0.27 -13.72
CA GLU A 125 -13.23 0.20 -12.50
C GLU A 125 -12.28 0.96 -11.56
N TRP A 126 -11.07 0.44 -11.33
CA TRP A 126 -10.10 1.08 -10.43
C TRP A 126 -9.33 2.27 -11.03
N ARG A 127 -9.38 2.44 -12.35
CA ARG A 127 -8.76 3.59 -13.04
C ARG A 127 -9.71 4.78 -13.14
N GLU A 128 -11.01 4.57 -13.00
CA GLU A 128 -11.99 5.65 -13.00
C GLU A 128 -11.71 6.59 -11.81
N ILE A 129 -11.17 7.75 -12.15
CA ILE A 129 -11.16 8.90 -11.26
C ILE A 129 -12.60 9.39 -11.32
N GLU A 130 -13.41 9.17 -10.29
CA GLU A 130 -14.67 9.93 -10.18
C GLU A 130 -14.30 11.42 -10.19
N ASP A 131 -14.61 12.07 -11.31
CA ASP A 131 -14.52 13.51 -11.46
C ASP A 131 -15.46 14.12 -10.42
N SER A 132 -14.86 14.79 -9.44
CA SER A 132 -15.55 15.51 -8.37
C SER A 132 -16.34 16.71 -8.89
#